data_AF-A0A2E5K1X1-F1
#
_entry.id   AF-A0A2E5K1X1-F1
#
_cell.length_a   1.000
_cell.length_b   1.000
_cell.length_c   1.000
_cell.angle_alpha   90.00
_cell.angle_beta   90.00
_cell.angle_gamma   90.00
#
_symmetry.space_group_name_H-M   'P 1'
#
loop_
_entity.id
_entity.type
_entity.pdbx_description
1 polymer ?
#
loop_
_entity_poly.entity_id
_entity_poly.type
_entity_poly.pdbx_seq_one_letter_code
_entity_poly.pdbx_strand_id
1 'polypeptide(L)'
;MSKIKALIFDVGGTVLDWHTGVKTALSDWGTEKAIKADWGMVTDHWRNAALTRMLKNNADLPLGTNMNDVHRMTLDGTLEHFGI
;
A
#
# COMPACT_ATOMS: atom_id res chain seq x y z
N MET A 1 2.97 -13.63 -38.42
CA MET A 1 2.04 -13.23 -37.33
C MET A 1 2.50 -13.89 -36.04
N SER A 2 2.52 -13.13 -34.95
CA SER A 2 3.11 -13.53 -33.66
C SER A 2 2.34 -14.70 -33.03
N LYS A 3 3.06 -15.75 -32.61
CA LYS A 3 2.53 -16.97 -31.94
C LYS A 3 2.26 -16.75 -30.43
N ILE A 4 2.04 -15.52 -29.97
CA ILE A 4 1.80 -15.24 -28.55
C ILE A 4 0.39 -15.67 -28.16
N LYS A 5 0.28 -16.46 -27.08
CA LYS A 5 -0.98 -16.99 -26.55
C LYS A 5 -1.48 -16.28 -25.28
N ALA A 6 -0.59 -15.61 -24.56
CA ALA A 6 -0.94 -14.88 -23.34
C ALA A 6 0.01 -13.71 -23.12
N LEU A 7 -0.53 -12.64 -22.52
CA LEU A 7 0.20 -11.52 -21.94
C LEU A 7 -0.29 -11.37 -20.52
N ILE A 8 0.63 -11.43 -19.56
CA ILE A 8 0.33 -11.31 -18.13
C ILE A 8 1.02 -10.05 -17.64
N PHE A 9 0.27 -9.23 -16.91
CA PHE A 9 0.74 -7.94 -16.42
C PHE A 9 0.80 -7.98 -14.91
N ASP A 10 1.90 -7.48 -14.37
CA ASP A 10 1.87 -6.91 -13.03
C ASP A 10 0.83 -5.78 -13.00
N VAL A 11 0.20 -5.56 -11.85
CA VAL A 11 -1.00 -4.73 -11.74
C VAL A 11 -0.63 -3.39 -11.08
N GLY A 12 0.09 -3.43 -9.96
CA GLY A 12 0.45 -2.24 -9.19
C GLY A 12 1.51 -1.37 -9.87
N GLY A 13 1.11 -0.22 -10.42
CA GLY A 13 2.01 0.74 -11.08
C GLY A 13 2.16 0.48 -12.58
N THR A 14 1.98 -0.77 -13.02
CA THR A 14 1.97 -1.13 -14.45
C THR A 14 0.60 -0.90 -15.08
N VAL A 15 -0.49 -1.27 -14.40
CA VAL A 15 -1.87 -1.12 -14.90
C VAL A 15 -2.62 -0.02 -14.15
N LEU A 16 -2.46 0.06 -12.82
CA LEU A 16 -3.10 1.09 -12.00
C LEU A 16 -2.11 2.09 -11.41
N ASP A 17 -2.51 3.35 -11.39
CA ASP A 17 -1.92 4.38 -10.52
C ASP A 17 -2.42 4.18 -9.09
N TRP A 18 -1.80 3.24 -8.38
CA TRP A 18 -2.12 2.95 -6.99
C TRP A 18 -1.81 4.12 -6.07
N HIS A 19 -0.76 4.89 -6.36
CA HIS A 19 -0.26 5.91 -5.44
C HIS A 19 -1.25 7.08 -5.36
N THR A 20 -1.69 7.61 -6.51
CA THR A 20 -2.71 8.67 -6.51
C THR A 20 -4.00 8.17 -5.87
N GLY A 21 -4.44 6.94 -6.18
CA GLY A 21 -5.66 6.38 -5.60
C GLY A 21 -5.64 6.30 -4.07
N VAL A 22 -4.57 5.73 -3.50
CA VAL A 22 -4.44 5.59 -2.03
C VAL A 22 -4.25 6.95 -1.37
N LYS A 23 -3.39 7.81 -1.92
CA LYS A 23 -3.14 9.15 -1.38
C LYS A 23 -4.42 9.99 -1.34
N THR A 24 -5.23 9.96 -2.40
CA THR A 24 -6.51 10.69 -2.44
C THR A 24 -7.46 10.15 -1.37
N ALA A 25 -7.62 8.84 -1.25
CA ALA A 25 -8.49 8.25 -0.23
C ALA A 25 -8.05 8.61 1.21
N LEU A 26 -6.74 8.61 1.50
CA LEU A 26 -6.21 9.05 2.79
C LEU A 26 -6.43 10.56 3.01
N SER A 27 -6.27 11.37 1.96
CA SER A 27 -6.50 12.82 2.03
C SER A 27 -7.96 13.18 2.29
N ASP A 28 -8.89 12.45 1.66
CA ASP A 28 -10.32 12.63 1.83
C ASP A 28 -10.73 12.26 3.26
N TRP A 29 -10.27 11.08 3.75
CA TRP A 29 -10.46 10.67 5.14
C TRP A 29 -9.87 11.68 6.14
N GLY A 30 -8.66 12.17 5.87
CA GLY A 30 -8.01 13.20 6.67
C GLY A 30 -8.84 14.48 6.76
N THR A 31 -9.41 14.90 5.64
CA THR A 31 -10.31 16.06 5.55
C THR A 31 -11.56 15.86 6.40
N GLU A 32 -12.21 14.71 6.31
CA GLU A 32 -13.38 14.35 7.13
C GLU A 32 -13.08 14.34 8.63
N LYS A 33 -11.85 14.00 9.01
CA LYS A 33 -11.39 13.97 10.41
C LYS A 33 -10.73 15.27 10.88
N ALA A 34 -10.66 16.29 10.02
CA ALA A 34 -9.93 17.53 10.28
C ALA A 34 -8.44 17.32 10.65
N ILE A 35 -7.83 16.24 10.13
CA ILE A 35 -6.42 15.89 10.32
C ILE A 35 -5.61 16.47 9.15
N LYS A 36 -4.55 17.22 9.49
CA LYS A 36 -3.60 17.74 8.50
C LYS A 36 -2.32 16.93 8.54
N ALA A 37 -1.99 16.28 7.42
CA ALA A 37 -0.75 15.54 7.24
C ALA A 37 -0.27 15.66 5.79
N ASP A 38 1.01 15.34 5.55
CA ASP A 38 1.49 15.09 4.19
C ASP A 38 1.04 13.69 3.77
N TRP A 39 -0.14 13.61 3.18
CA TRP A 39 -0.72 12.34 2.74
C TRP A 39 0.09 11.63 1.66
N GLY A 40 0.95 12.35 0.92
CA GLY A 40 1.92 11.75 0.00
C GLY A 40 2.96 10.94 0.78
N MET A 41 3.61 11.57 1.75
CA MET A 41 4.58 10.89 2.62
C MET A 41 3.97 9.73 3.40
N VAL A 42 2.75 9.87 3.91
CA VAL A 42 2.02 8.78 4.59
C VAL A 42 1.81 7.60 3.64
N THR A 43 1.39 7.86 2.41
CA THR A 43 1.16 6.83 1.38
C THR A 43 2.44 6.08 1.03
N ASP A 44 3.53 6.82 0.79
CA ASP A 44 4.83 6.25 0.45
C ASP A 44 5.40 5.41 1.59
N HIS A 45 5.33 5.91 2.82
CA HIS A 45 5.76 5.16 3.99
C HIS A 45 4.95 3.88 4.15
N TRP A 46 3.62 3.96 4.03
CA TRP A 46 2.75 2.79 4.21
C TRP A 46 3.03 1.71 3.16
N ARG A 47 3.21 2.10 1.89
CA ARG A 47 3.60 1.16 0.82
C ARG A 47 4.93 0.48 1.14
N ASN A 48 5.93 1.24 1.56
CA ASN A 48 7.25 0.70 1.90
C ASN A 48 7.21 -0.22 3.11
N ALA A 49 6.46 0.14 4.15
CA ALA A 49 6.27 -0.70 5.34
C ALA A 49 5.60 -2.03 4.97
N ALA A 50 4.53 -1.98 4.18
CA ALA A 50 3.81 -3.16 3.74
C ALA A 50 4.69 -4.08 2.86
N LEU A 51 5.41 -3.53 1.88
CA LEU A 51 6.34 -4.32 1.05
C LEU A 51 7.50 -4.90 1.87
N THR A 52 8.03 -4.15 2.83
CA THR A 52 9.09 -4.64 3.73
C THR A 52 8.58 -5.80 4.58
N ARG A 53 7.37 -5.69 5.14
CA ARG A 53 6.72 -6.77 5.90
C ARG A 53 6.49 -8.01 5.03
N MET A 54 5.98 -7.85 3.82
CA MET A 54 5.68 -8.98 2.93
C MET A 54 6.94 -9.68 2.39
N LEU A 55 7.99 -8.92 2.04
CA LEU A 55 9.11 -9.45 1.27
C LEU A 55 10.37 -9.70 2.09
N LYS A 56 10.59 -8.91 3.15
CA LYS A 56 11.85 -8.95 3.94
C LYS A 56 11.65 -9.50 5.34
N ASN A 57 10.51 -9.21 5.95
CA ASN A 57 10.22 -9.61 7.32
C ASN A 57 8.99 -10.51 7.33
N ASN A 58 9.01 -11.67 6.67
CA ASN A 58 7.82 -12.52 6.49
C ASN A 58 7.89 -13.89 7.17
N ALA A 59 8.99 -14.20 7.86
CA ALA A 59 9.24 -15.52 8.44
C ALA A 59 8.17 -15.95 9.46
N ASP A 60 7.54 -14.99 10.12
CA ASP A 60 6.48 -15.19 11.12
C ASP A 60 5.06 -15.00 10.55
N LEU A 61 4.90 -14.72 9.25
CA LEU A 61 3.57 -14.56 8.66
C LEU A 61 2.84 -15.91 8.59
N PRO A 62 1.56 -15.97 9.01
CA PRO A 62 0.73 -17.16 8.80
C PRO A 62 0.65 -17.55 7.31
N LEU A 63 0.58 -18.85 7.04
CA LEU A 63 0.32 -19.35 5.69
C LEU A 63 -1.01 -18.78 5.18
N GLY A 64 -1.01 -18.30 3.93
CA GLY A 64 -2.17 -17.68 3.31
C GLY A 64 -2.31 -16.17 3.57
N THR A 65 -1.39 -15.55 4.34
CA THR A 65 -1.34 -14.09 4.45
C THR A 65 -1.22 -13.46 3.07
N ASN A 66 -2.09 -12.51 2.76
CA ASN A 66 -2.08 -11.77 1.51
C ASN A 66 -1.73 -10.29 1.73
N MET A 67 -1.65 -9.53 0.63
CA MET A 67 -1.21 -8.13 0.69
C MET A 67 -2.18 -7.22 1.47
N ASN A 68 -3.49 -7.52 1.47
CA ASN A 68 -4.47 -6.74 2.25
C ASN A 68 -4.23 -6.91 3.75
N ASP A 69 -3.91 -8.14 4.18
CA ASP A 69 -3.57 -8.40 5.58
C ASP A 69 -2.33 -7.60 5.99
N VAL A 70 -1.29 -7.64 5.15
CA VAL A 70 -0.05 -6.90 5.41
C VAL A 70 -0.27 -5.39 5.41
N HIS A 71 -1.09 -4.84 4.51
CA HIS A 71 -1.48 -3.44 4.54
C HIS A 71 -2.16 -3.08 5.87
N ARG A 72 -3.09 -3.91 6.36
CA ARG A 72 -3.74 -3.66 7.65
C ARG A 72 -2.73 -3.72 8.81
N MET A 73 -1.84 -4.72 8.82
CA MET A 73 -0.82 -4.89 9.87
C MET A 73 0.11 -3.68 10.00
N THR A 74 0.44 -3.01 8.89
CA THR A 74 1.41 -1.89 8.88
C THR A 74 0.76 -0.51 8.93
N LEU A 75 -0.58 -0.43 8.86
CA LEU A 75 -1.29 0.84 8.86
C LEU A 75 -1.12 1.59 10.19
N ASP A 76 -1.40 0.93 11.32
CA ASP A 76 -1.38 1.59 12.63
C ASP A 76 0.02 2.15 12.96
N GLY A 77 1.08 1.37 12.73
CA GLY A 77 2.46 1.87 12.90
C GLY A 77 2.85 2.96 11.90
N THR A 78 2.23 3.02 10.72
CA THR A 78 2.42 4.14 9.80
C THR A 78 1.72 5.40 10.32
N LEU A 79 0.47 5.29 10.79
CA LEU A 79 -0.25 6.43 11.34
C LEU A 79 0.47 7.00 12.58
N GLU A 80 0.92 6.13 13.49
CA GLU A 80 1.74 6.52 14.64
C GLU A 80 3.03 7.25 14.23
N HIS A 81 3.73 6.78 13.18
CA HIS A 81 4.95 7.43 12.67
C HIS A 81 4.72 8.89 12.28
N PHE A 82 3.53 9.21 11.75
CA PHE A 82 3.15 10.58 11.36
C PHE A 82 2.35 11.33 12.43
N GLY A 83 2.11 10.72 13.60
CA GLY A 83 1.34 11.33 14.68
C GLY A 83 -0.16 11.47 14.37
N ILE A 84 -0.72 10.53 13.61
CA ILE A 84 -2.12 10.46 13.20
C ILE A 84 -2.89 9.45 14.06
#